data_AF-A0A3P6B765-F1
#
_entry.id   AF-A0A3P6B765-F1
#
_cell.length_a   1.000
_cell.length_b   1.000
_cell.length_c   1.000
_cell.angle_alpha   90.00
_cell.angle_beta   90.00
_cell.angle_gamma   90.00
#
_symmetry.space_group_name_H-M   'P 1'
#
loop_
_entity.id
_entity.type
_entity.pdbx_description
1 polymer ?
#
loop_
_entity_poly.entity_id
_entity_poly.type
_entity_poly.pdbx_seq_one_letter_code
_entity_poly.pdbx_strand_id
1 'polypeptide(L)'
;MDSTSSFGRDKDDAGNIQAPNTTETRKESERASGATSKVKRILPPRSDVWQHYTRTIEDRNNHLEKCKNHLAWSAGQKDQQANIDDEGRLKKAKLTKGQLRESTNQMVVLGQLPLSFLESVAWKQFCHKVNFGYTPHSRKTARKDINKMYVEKKDELKKWFL
;
A
#
# COMPACT_ATOMS: atom_id res chain seq x y z
N MET A 1 27.33 -4.99 -58.31
CA MET A 1 27.09 -4.02 -59.39
C MET A 1 25.72 -3.39 -59.16
N ASP A 2 25.76 -2.27 -58.40
CA ASP A 2 25.22 -0.94 -58.74
C ASP A 2 23.74 -0.83 -59.18
N SER A 3 22.87 -0.21 -58.35
CA SER A 3 22.45 1.22 -58.42
C SER A 3 21.33 1.42 -59.47
N THR A 4 20.19 2.11 -59.29
CA THR A 4 19.76 3.24 -58.45
C THR A 4 18.23 3.40 -58.64
N SER A 5 17.49 3.97 -57.69
CA SER A 5 16.79 5.26 -57.89
C SER A 5 15.83 5.61 -56.73
N SER A 6 15.94 6.86 -56.34
CA SER A 6 15.25 7.55 -55.24
C SER A 6 13.87 8.04 -55.65
N PHE A 7 12.95 8.07 -54.68
CA PHE A 7 12.03 9.21 -54.54
C PHE A 7 11.83 9.50 -53.05
N GLY A 8 12.32 10.65 -52.62
CA GLY A 8 12.12 11.18 -51.28
C GLY A 8 10.72 11.75 -51.10
N ARG A 9 10.31 11.85 -49.84
CA ARG A 9 9.40 12.90 -49.40
C ARG A 9 9.75 13.27 -47.97
N ASP A 10 10.03 14.55 -47.80
CA ASP A 10 10.47 15.20 -46.58
C ASP A 10 9.42 15.22 -45.46
N LYS A 11 9.96 15.55 -44.30
CA LYS A 11 9.43 15.72 -42.94
C LYS A 11 8.10 16.45 -42.83
N ASP A 12 7.40 16.17 -41.72
CA ASP A 12 6.88 17.22 -40.82
C ASP A 12 6.88 16.73 -39.37
N ASP A 13 7.34 17.62 -38.49
CA ASP A 13 7.63 17.44 -37.08
C ASP A 13 6.39 17.23 -36.19
N ALA A 14 6.46 16.27 -35.26
CA ALA A 14 5.66 16.27 -34.04
C ALA A 14 6.59 16.04 -32.84
N GLY A 15 6.86 17.14 -32.12
CA GLY A 15 7.79 17.22 -31.02
C GLY A 15 7.46 16.24 -29.88
N ASN A 16 8.34 15.24 -29.71
CA ASN A 16 8.50 14.46 -28.50
C ASN A 16 9.22 15.33 -27.45
N ILE A 17 8.47 16.07 -26.63
CA ILE A 17 9.05 16.73 -25.44
C ILE A 17 9.05 15.72 -24.29
N GLN A 18 10.18 15.04 -24.17
CA GLN A 18 10.51 14.20 -23.03
C GLN A 18 11.07 15.11 -21.93
N ALA A 19 10.39 15.20 -20.78
CA ALA A 19 10.89 15.92 -19.62
C ALA A 19 12.17 15.21 -19.09
N PRO A 20 13.32 15.89 -18.97
CA PRO A 20 14.50 15.27 -18.38
C PRO A 20 14.33 15.20 -16.86
N ASN A 21 14.26 13.95 -16.38
CA ASN A 21 14.27 13.55 -14.99
C ASN A 21 15.72 13.55 -14.50
N THR A 22 16.21 14.67 -13.95
CA THR A 22 17.54 14.73 -13.33
C THR A 22 17.42 14.46 -11.83
N THR A 23 17.43 13.17 -11.47
CA THR A 23 17.88 12.76 -10.13
C THR A 23 19.39 12.55 -10.21
N GLU A 24 20.16 13.65 -10.22
CA GLU A 24 21.60 13.56 -10.03
C GLU A 24 21.90 13.64 -8.53
N THR A 25 22.24 12.48 -7.98
CA THR A 25 22.82 12.30 -6.65
C THR A 25 24.04 13.21 -6.47
N ARG A 26 23.91 14.19 -5.57
CA ARG A 26 25.02 15.06 -5.16
C ARG A 26 26.04 14.26 -4.34
N LYS A 27 27.31 14.36 -4.71
CA LYS A 27 28.49 13.81 -4.02
C LYS A 27 28.47 14.22 -2.54
N GLU A 28 28.42 13.22 -1.66
CA GLU A 28 28.48 13.37 -0.21
C GLU A 28 29.90 13.79 0.21
N SER A 29 30.02 14.89 0.95
CA SER A 29 31.25 15.24 1.66
C SER A 29 30.97 15.12 3.15
N GLU A 30 31.79 14.34 3.85
CA GLU A 30 31.69 14.10 5.28
C GLU A 30 31.73 15.41 6.09
N ARG A 31 30.77 15.59 7.00
CA ARG A 31 30.91 16.54 8.10
C ARG A 31 30.19 16.05 9.36
N ALA A 32 30.87 16.28 10.47
CA ALA A 32 30.71 15.68 11.78
C ALA A 32 29.32 15.78 12.45
N SER A 33 29.13 14.82 13.35
CA SER A 33 27.98 14.55 14.23
C SER A 33 27.39 15.78 14.94
N GLY A 34 26.05 15.85 14.95
CA GLY A 34 25.28 16.79 15.77
C GLY A 34 23.86 17.00 15.26
N ALA A 35 22.97 16.02 15.42
CA ALA A 35 21.57 16.13 15.03
C ALA A 35 20.74 16.82 16.12
N THR A 36 20.55 18.13 16.01
CA THR A 36 19.46 18.85 16.70
C THR A 36 18.29 19.03 15.73
N SER A 37 17.07 18.80 16.22
CA SER A 37 15.84 18.79 15.42
C SER A 37 15.62 20.13 14.73
N LYS A 38 15.84 20.18 13.41
CA LYS A 38 15.66 21.40 12.61
C LYS A 38 14.17 21.66 12.39
N VAL A 39 13.58 22.50 13.23
CA VAL A 39 12.33 23.19 12.87
C VAL A 39 12.61 23.96 11.58
N LYS A 40 11.97 23.56 10.48
CA LYS A 40 12.17 24.23 9.18
C LYS A 40 11.61 25.65 9.29
N ARG A 41 12.50 26.64 9.27
CA ARG A 41 12.13 28.06 9.20
C ARG A 41 11.45 28.30 7.86
N ILE A 42 10.16 28.65 7.88
CA ILE A 42 9.41 28.98 6.67
C ILE A 42 9.85 30.38 6.25
N LEU A 43 10.60 30.46 5.14
CA LEU A 43 10.98 31.74 4.54
C LEU A 43 9.83 32.24 3.67
N PRO A 44 9.51 33.55 3.72
CA PRO A 44 8.49 34.14 2.86
C PRO A 44 8.90 34.00 1.38
N PRO A 45 7.93 33.82 0.45
CA PRO A 45 8.22 33.74 -0.97
C PRO A 45 8.92 34.99 -1.50
N ARG A 46 9.80 34.81 -2.50
CA ARG A 46 10.67 35.87 -3.05
C ARG A 46 9.91 36.99 -3.79
N SER A 47 8.65 36.77 -4.17
CA SER A 47 7.79 37.82 -4.74
C SER A 47 6.34 37.63 -4.30
N ASP A 48 5.60 38.74 -4.24
CA ASP A 48 4.19 38.75 -3.80
C ASP A 48 3.28 37.88 -4.67
N VAL A 49 3.62 37.73 -5.95
CA VAL A 49 2.92 36.85 -6.90
C VAL A 49 2.87 35.40 -6.41
N TRP A 50 3.92 34.92 -5.72
CA TRP A 50 3.95 33.55 -5.22
C TRP A 50 3.03 33.32 -4.01
N GLN A 51 2.62 34.36 -3.29
CA GLN A 51 1.66 34.23 -2.18
C GLN A 51 0.29 33.74 -2.67
N HIS A 52 -0.08 34.04 -3.91
CA HIS A 52 -1.31 33.55 -4.54
C HIS A 52 -1.27 32.05 -4.88
N TYR A 53 -0.07 31.48 -5.02
CA TYR A 53 0.12 30.06 -5.32
C TYR A 53 0.48 29.23 -4.07
N THR A 54 0.73 29.89 -2.93
CA THR A 54 0.90 29.18 -1.66
C THR A 54 -0.46 28.79 -1.12
N ARG A 55 -0.82 27.50 -1.28
CA ARG A 55 -2.00 26.92 -0.62
C ARG A 55 -1.93 27.19 0.88
N THR A 56 -2.89 27.96 1.39
CA THR A 56 -3.03 28.17 2.83
C THR A 56 -3.62 26.90 3.49
N ILE A 57 -3.52 26.83 4.82
CA ILE A 57 -4.18 25.76 5.59
C ILE A 57 -5.70 25.83 5.41
N GLU A 58 -6.25 27.04 5.25
CA GLU A 58 -7.67 27.31 5.02
C GLU A 58 -8.11 26.78 3.65
N ASP A 59 -7.36 27.04 2.58
CA ASP A 59 -7.65 26.50 1.24
C ASP A 59 -7.68 24.97 1.23
N ARG A 60 -6.77 24.34 1.97
CA ARG A 60 -6.74 22.88 2.14
C ARG A 60 -7.99 22.42 2.89
N ASN A 61 -8.37 23.07 3.98
CA ASN A 61 -9.55 22.68 4.78
C ASN A 61 -10.83 22.82 3.96
N ASN A 62 -11.00 23.94 3.25
CA ASN A 62 -12.12 24.18 2.33
C ASN A 62 -12.21 23.11 1.23
N HIS A 63 -11.07 22.66 0.71
CA HIS A 63 -11.03 21.54 -0.22
C HIS A 63 -11.46 20.23 0.45
N LEU A 64 -10.96 19.91 1.65
CA LEU A 64 -11.31 18.67 2.37
C LEU A 64 -12.81 18.60 2.71
N GLU A 65 -13.46 19.73 3.01
CA GLU A 65 -14.90 19.80 3.25
C GLU A 65 -15.74 19.47 2.02
N LYS A 66 -15.25 19.81 0.81
CA LYS A 66 -16.00 19.61 -0.45
C LYS A 66 -15.53 18.38 -1.23
N CYS A 67 -14.36 17.83 -0.91
CA CYS A 67 -13.76 16.72 -1.63
C CYS A 67 -14.55 15.42 -1.36
N LYS A 68 -15.21 14.91 -2.39
CA LYS A 68 -16.01 13.67 -2.34
C LYS A 68 -15.23 12.49 -1.76
N ASN A 69 -13.96 12.33 -2.13
CA ASN A 69 -13.11 11.24 -1.64
C ASN A 69 -12.79 11.39 -0.15
N HIS A 70 -12.56 12.62 0.32
CA HIS A 70 -12.29 12.89 1.74
C HIS A 70 -13.55 12.72 2.60
N LEU A 71 -14.70 13.18 2.11
CA LEU A 71 -15.99 12.98 2.78
C LEU A 71 -16.32 11.49 2.91
N ALA A 72 -16.16 10.71 1.84
CA ALA A 72 -16.36 9.26 1.86
C ALA A 72 -15.39 8.56 2.83
N TRP A 73 -14.12 8.94 2.83
CA TRP A 73 -13.12 8.43 3.78
C TRP A 73 -13.47 8.79 5.24
N SER A 74 -13.90 10.03 5.50
CA SER A 74 -14.28 10.51 6.84
C SER A 74 -15.53 9.82 7.37
N ALA A 75 -16.55 9.61 6.53
CA ALA A 75 -17.74 8.85 6.87
C ALA A 75 -17.39 7.38 7.18
N GLY A 76 -16.56 6.74 6.36
CA GLY A 76 -16.11 5.37 6.56
C GLY A 76 -15.23 5.13 7.80
N GLN A 77 -14.69 6.18 8.44
CA GLN A 77 -14.03 6.04 9.75
C GLN A 77 -15.01 5.81 10.90
N LYS A 78 -16.24 6.33 10.76
CA LYS A 78 -17.30 6.24 11.78
C LYS A 78 -18.08 4.94 11.68
N ASP A 79 -18.25 4.40 10.47
CA ASP A 79 -18.93 3.12 10.23
C ASP A 79 -17.99 1.93 10.51
N GLN A 80 -17.74 1.67 11.80
CA GLN A 80 -17.13 0.42 12.22
C GLN A 80 -18.25 -0.52 12.66
N GLN A 81 -18.40 -1.63 11.93
CA GLN A 81 -19.34 -2.69 12.26
C GLN A 81 -19.03 -3.18 13.69
N ALA A 82 -20.02 -3.02 14.58
CA ALA A 82 -19.96 -3.47 15.95
C ALA A 82 -20.21 -4.98 15.97
N ASN A 83 -19.14 -5.79 16.01
CA ASN A 83 -19.26 -7.22 16.32
C ASN A 83 -19.09 -7.42 17.83
N ILE A 84 -19.89 -8.32 18.40
CA ILE A 84 -19.85 -8.68 19.82
C ILE A 84 -18.94 -9.91 19.95
N ASP A 85 -17.97 -9.86 20.86
CA ASP A 85 -17.09 -10.99 21.20
C ASP A 85 -17.83 -12.08 21.99
N ASP A 86 -17.26 -13.29 22.07
CA ASP A 86 -17.74 -14.39 22.93
C ASP A 86 -17.77 -14.00 24.42
N GLU A 87 -17.04 -12.95 24.83
CA GLU A 87 -17.09 -12.36 26.18
C GLU A 87 -17.99 -11.11 26.31
N GLY A 88 -18.83 -10.82 25.30
CA GLY A 88 -19.84 -9.76 25.34
C GLY A 88 -19.31 -8.33 25.14
N ARG A 89 -18.07 -8.15 24.69
CA ARG A 89 -17.45 -6.84 24.43
C ARG A 89 -17.60 -6.42 22.96
N LEU A 90 -17.79 -5.12 22.72
CA LEU A 90 -17.87 -4.54 21.37
C LEU A 90 -16.48 -4.48 20.72
N LYS A 91 -16.21 -5.30 19.71
CA LYS A 91 -15.03 -5.16 18.85
C LYS A 91 -15.35 -4.33 17.61
N LYS A 92 -14.48 -3.34 17.40
CA LYS A 92 -14.29 -2.67 16.12
C LYS A 92 -13.78 -3.72 15.13
N ALA A 93 -14.61 -4.15 14.18
CA ALA A 93 -14.32 -5.25 13.24
C ALA A 93 -13.29 -4.88 12.15
N LYS A 94 -12.19 -4.21 12.51
CA LYS A 94 -11.08 -3.94 11.60
C LYS A 94 -10.12 -5.13 11.61
N LEU A 95 -10.37 -6.10 10.73
CA LEU A 95 -9.44 -7.21 10.52
C LEU A 95 -8.14 -6.69 9.91
N THR A 96 -7.02 -6.99 10.55
CA THR A 96 -5.70 -6.69 9.98
C THR A 96 -5.34 -7.73 8.92
N LYS A 97 -4.46 -7.35 7.96
CA LYS A 97 -3.97 -8.27 6.93
C LYS A 97 -3.28 -9.51 7.51
N GLY A 98 -2.58 -9.34 8.65
CA GLY A 98 -1.92 -10.42 9.37
C GLY A 98 -2.91 -11.44 9.93
N GLN A 99 -3.95 -10.96 10.61
CA GLN A 99 -5.02 -11.82 11.15
C GLN A 99 -5.73 -12.59 10.04
N LEU A 100 -6.14 -11.93 8.95
CA LEU A 100 -6.81 -12.62 7.84
C LEU A 100 -5.91 -13.69 7.21
N ARG A 101 -4.61 -13.42 7.08
CA ARG A 101 -3.63 -14.39 6.56
C ARG A 101 -3.49 -15.60 7.48
N GLU A 102 -3.38 -15.38 8.78
CA GLU A 102 -3.30 -16.44 9.78
C GLU A 102 -4.59 -17.28 9.80
N SER A 103 -5.75 -16.63 9.90
CA SER A 103 -7.06 -17.31 9.86
C SER A 103 -7.27 -18.09 8.57
N THR A 104 -6.82 -17.56 7.43
CA THR A 104 -6.87 -18.28 6.14
C THR A 104 -6.02 -19.55 6.17
N ASN A 105 -4.81 -19.49 6.74
CA ASN A 105 -3.95 -20.66 6.86
C ASN A 105 -4.55 -21.70 7.82
N GLN A 106 -5.12 -21.25 8.94
CA GLN A 106 -5.84 -22.13 9.87
C GLN A 106 -7.05 -22.78 9.19
N MET A 107 -7.83 -22.02 8.42
CA MET A 107 -8.98 -22.53 7.66
C MET A 107 -8.56 -23.64 6.69
N VAL A 108 -7.44 -23.47 5.98
CA VAL A 108 -6.94 -24.50 5.06
C VAL A 108 -6.58 -25.78 5.81
N VAL A 109 -5.94 -25.67 6.97
CA VAL A 109 -5.54 -26.83 7.79
C VAL A 109 -6.75 -27.53 8.41
N LEU A 110 -7.64 -26.77 9.05
CA LEU A 110 -8.82 -27.31 9.74
C LEU A 110 -9.86 -27.85 8.75
N GLY A 111 -10.10 -27.13 7.66
CA GLY A 111 -11.03 -27.53 6.60
C GLY A 111 -10.45 -28.55 5.62
N GLN A 112 -9.20 -29.02 5.84
CA GLN A 112 -8.49 -29.97 4.98
C GLN A 112 -8.56 -29.57 3.50
N LEU A 113 -8.49 -28.27 3.23
CA LEU A 113 -8.62 -27.74 1.88
C LEU A 113 -7.31 -27.92 1.10
N PRO A 114 -7.37 -28.21 -0.21
CA PRO A 114 -6.17 -28.25 -1.02
C PRO A 114 -5.52 -26.86 -1.06
N LEU A 115 -4.19 -26.77 -1.01
CA LEU A 115 -3.48 -25.49 -1.03
C LEU A 115 -3.81 -24.64 -2.28
N SER A 116 -4.21 -25.28 -3.39
CA SER A 116 -4.69 -24.60 -4.61
C SER A 116 -5.93 -23.73 -4.38
N PHE A 117 -6.71 -24.00 -3.34
CA PHE A 117 -7.87 -23.20 -2.96
C PHE A 117 -7.53 -21.72 -2.80
N LEU A 118 -6.37 -21.40 -2.23
CA LEU A 118 -5.92 -20.02 -1.98
C LEU A 118 -5.65 -19.22 -3.26
N GLU A 119 -5.36 -19.91 -4.36
CA GLU A 119 -5.14 -19.29 -5.66
C GLU A 119 -6.38 -19.35 -6.56
N SER A 120 -7.45 -20.00 -6.10
CA SER A 120 -8.70 -20.16 -6.83
C SER A 120 -9.35 -18.81 -7.12
N VAL A 121 -10.08 -18.75 -8.24
CA VAL A 121 -10.85 -17.56 -8.63
C VAL A 121 -11.94 -17.25 -7.59
N ALA A 122 -12.58 -18.29 -7.06
CA ALA A 122 -13.60 -18.15 -6.02
C ALA A 122 -13.07 -17.42 -4.78
N TRP A 123 -11.91 -17.84 -4.26
CA TRP A 123 -11.31 -17.20 -3.09
C TRP A 123 -10.88 -15.76 -3.37
N LYS A 124 -10.29 -15.49 -4.54
CA LYS A 124 -9.92 -14.13 -4.94
C LYS A 124 -11.13 -13.20 -5.07
N GLN A 125 -12.21 -13.68 -5.67
CA GLN A 125 -13.46 -12.94 -5.80
C GLN A 125 -14.10 -12.68 -4.43
N PHE A 126 -14.07 -13.67 -3.54
CA PHE A 126 -14.52 -13.51 -2.16
C PHE A 126 -13.72 -12.40 -1.45
N CYS A 127 -12.38 -12.49 -1.45
CA CYS A 127 -11.55 -11.47 -0.80
C CYS A 127 -11.72 -10.07 -1.40
N HIS A 128 -11.99 -9.98 -2.70
CA HIS A 128 -12.28 -8.71 -3.37
C HIS A 128 -13.63 -8.12 -2.92
N LYS A 129 -14.70 -8.93 -2.90
CA LYS A 129 -16.05 -8.49 -2.51
C LYS A 129 -16.15 -8.07 -1.05
N VAL A 130 -15.48 -8.78 -0.14
CA VAL A 130 -15.51 -8.45 1.29
C VAL A 130 -14.56 -7.27 1.62
N ASN A 131 -13.87 -6.73 0.62
CA ASN A 131 -13.07 -5.51 0.68
C ASN A 131 -12.08 -5.46 1.86
N PHE A 132 -11.43 -6.59 2.16
CA PHE A 132 -10.46 -6.68 3.25
C PHE A 132 -9.15 -5.91 2.99
N GLY A 133 -8.98 -5.27 1.83
CA GLY A 133 -7.72 -4.64 1.41
C GLY A 133 -6.53 -5.64 1.37
N TYR A 134 -6.85 -6.93 1.28
CA TYR A 134 -5.94 -8.05 1.34
C TYR A 134 -5.93 -8.79 0.01
N THR A 135 -4.74 -8.99 -0.53
CA THR A 135 -4.52 -9.86 -1.67
C THR A 135 -4.20 -11.26 -1.15
N PRO A 136 -4.97 -12.30 -1.54
CA PRO A 136 -4.66 -13.68 -1.18
C PRO A 136 -3.22 -14.04 -1.50
N HIS A 137 -2.53 -14.62 -0.51
CA HIS A 137 -1.14 -15.02 -0.66
C HIS A 137 -1.01 -16.32 -1.46
N SER A 138 0.17 -16.53 -2.05
CA SER A 138 0.44 -17.73 -2.87
C SER A 138 0.51 -19.03 -2.07
N ARG A 139 0.34 -20.16 -2.75
CA ARG A 139 0.57 -21.50 -2.17
C ARG A 139 1.92 -21.67 -1.50
N LYS A 140 2.97 -21.11 -2.11
CA LYS A 140 4.34 -21.18 -1.57
C LYS A 140 4.43 -20.47 -0.23
N THR A 141 3.78 -19.32 -0.13
CA THR A 141 3.71 -18.53 1.10
C THR A 141 2.90 -19.26 2.16
N ALA A 142 1.72 -19.79 1.81
CA ALA A 142 0.84 -20.52 2.71
C ALA A 142 1.56 -21.70 3.36
N ARG A 143 2.26 -22.50 2.54
CA ARG A 143 3.04 -23.65 3.04
C ARG A 143 4.10 -23.23 4.05
N LYS A 144 4.84 -22.15 3.78
CA LYS A 144 5.86 -21.63 4.69
C LYS A 144 5.24 -21.21 6.03
N ASP A 145 4.10 -20.54 6.00
CA ASP A 145 3.41 -20.10 7.21
C ASP A 145 2.82 -21.25 8.01
N ILE A 146 2.19 -22.20 7.32
CA ILE A 146 1.63 -23.41 7.95
C ILE A 146 2.74 -24.19 8.64
N ASN A 147 3.90 -24.37 7.99
CA ASN A 147 5.05 -25.01 8.60
C ASN A 147 5.57 -24.23 9.81
N LYS A 148 5.62 -22.89 9.72
CA LYS A 148 6.01 -22.04 10.86
C LYS A 148 5.06 -22.24 12.05
N MET A 149 3.75 -22.15 11.81
CA MET A 149 2.73 -22.39 12.84
C MET A 149 2.83 -23.80 13.43
N TYR A 150 3.14 -24.81 12.63
CA TYR A 150 3.33 -26.19 13.09
C TYR A 150 4.54 -26.33 14.01
N VAL A 151 5.69 -25.73 13.65
CA VAL A 151 6.89 -25.77 14.48
C VAL A 151 6.66 -25.07 15.82
N GLU A 152 6.02 -23.90 15.80
CA GLU A 152 5.67 -23.15 17.01
C GLU A 152 4.77 -23.99 17.94
N LYS A 153 3.67 -24.53 17.41
CA LYS A 153 2.77 -25.41 18.19
C LYS A 153 3.46 -26.68 18.69
N LYS A 154 4.37 -27.24 17.90
CA LYS A 154 5.14 -28.42 18.29
C LYS A 154 6.07 -28.10 19.47
N ASP A 155 6.71 -26.94 19.47
CA ASP A 155 7.61 -26.53 20.54
C ASP A 155 6.86 -26.10 21.80
N GLU A 156 5.70 -25.46 21.66
CA GLU A 156 4.76 -25.23 22.77
C GLU A 156 4.31 -26.53 23.42
N LEU A 157 3.97 -27.53 22.60
CA LEU A 157 3.55 -28.83 23.10
C LEU A 157 4.70 -29.55 23.83
N LYS A 158 5.94 -29.46 23.32
CA LYS A 158 7.11 -30.01 24.04
C LYS A 158 7.33 -29.33 25.39
N LYS A 159 7.14 -28.01 25.50
CA LYS A 159 7.23 -27.27 26.77
C LYS A 159 6.20 -27.72 27.80
N TRP A 160 5.05 -28.24 27.34
CA TRP A 160 4.04 -28.79 28.23
C TRP A 160 4.40 -30.17 28.79
N PHE A 161 5.29 -30.91 28.12
CA PHE A 161 5.72 -32.25 28.51
C PHE A 161 7.09 -32.28 29.22
N LEU A 162 7.76 -31.15 29.35
CA LEU A 162 9.03 -30.94 30.07
C LEU A 162 8.78 -30.13 31.34
#